data_AF-A0A5K0VWT8-F1
#
_entry.id   AF-A0A5K0VWT8-F1
#
_cell.length_a   1.000
_cell.length_b   1.000
_cell.length_c   1.000
_cell.angle_alpha   90.00
_cell.angle_beta   90.00
_cell.angle_gamma   90.00
#
_symmetry.space_group_name_H-M   'P 1'
#
loop_
_entity.id
_entity.type
_entity.pdbx_description
1 polymer ?
#
loop_
_entity_poly.entity_id
_entity_poly.type
_entity_poly.pdbx_seq_one_letter_code
_entity_poly.pdbx_strand_id
1 'polypeptide(L)'
;SYELMEQMFKVYIYKEGSKPIFHKPFFRGIYASEGWFMKQMEGNRRFVVKDPRKAHMFYLPYSSSMMRELLYVPNSHRVSPLAVFLKDYVDMLARKYRFWNRTGGADHFIVACHDW
;
A
#
# COMPACT_ATOMS: atom_id res chain seq x y z
N SER A 1 -2.93 -6.41 -25.78
CA SER A 1 -3.92 -5.30 -25.78
C SER A 1 -4.35 -5.02 -24.34
N TYR A 2 -5.15 -3.98 -24.11
CA TYR A 2 -5.65 -3.63 -22.78
C TYR A 2 -6.48 -4.77 -22.15
N GLU A 3 -7.29 -5.45 -22.96
CA GLU A 3 -8.15 -6.56 -22.53
C GLU A 3 -7.32 -7.75 -22.02
N LEU A 4 -6.21 -8.05 -22.69
CA LEU A 4 -5.28 -9.10 -22.24
C LEU A 4 -4.62 -8.72 -20.91
N MET A 5 -4.27 -7.45 -20.71
CA MET A 5 -3.73 -6.97 -19.44
C MET A 5 -4.75 -7.15 -18.32
N GLU A 6 -6.01 -6.78 -18.53
CA GLU A 6 -7.06 -6.96 -17.52
C GLU A 6 -7.24 -8.43 -17.09
N GLN A 7 -7.09 -9.37 -18.05
CA GLN A 7 -7.21 -10.80 -17.79
C GLN A 7 -5.99 -11.37 -17.06
N MET A 8 -4.78 -10.98 -17.46
CA MET A 8 -3.55 -11.56 -16.95
C MET A 8 -3.04 -10.88 -15.69
N PHE A 9 -3.12 -9.56 -15.59
CA PHE A 9 -2.52 -8.81 -14.49
C PHE A 9 -3.16 -9.19 -13.15
N LYS A 10 -2.31 -9.39 -12.14
CA LYS A 10 -2.71 -9.84 -10.81
C LYS A 10 -1.92 -9.11 -9.74
N VAL A 11 -2.63 -8.68 -8.71
CA VAL A 11 -2.09 -7.96 -7.56
C VAL A 11 -2.36 -8.78 -6.30
N TYR A 12 -1.34 -8.99 -5.49
CA TYR A 12 -1.52 -9.45 -4.12
C TYR A 12 -1.55 -8.23 -3.20
N ILE A 13 -2.47 -8.23 -2.23
CA ILE A 13 -2.57 -7.18 -1.23
C ILE A 13 -2.03 -7.73 0.08
N TYR A 14 -1.02 -7.08 0.65
CA TYR A 14 -0.55 -7.39 2.01
C TYR A 14 -1.67 -7.21 3.01
N LYS A 15 -1.76 -8.10 4.00
CA LYS A 15 -2.84 -8.08 5.00
C LYS A 15 -2.42 -7.41 6.31
N GLU A 16 -1.13 -7.18 6.44
CA GLU A 16 -0.49 -6.65 7.63
C GLU A 16 -0.68 -5.14 7.69
N GLY A 17 -0.67 -4.64 8.92
CA GLY A 17 -0.82 -3.22 9.20
C GLY A 17 -2.10 -2.98 10.00
N SER A 18 -2.01 -2.04 10.94
CA SER A 18 -3.13 -1.70 11.81
C SER A 18 -3.94 -0.54 11.26
N LYS A 19 -5.27 -0.66 11.38
CA LYS A 19 -6.16 0.47 11.19
C LYS A 19 -5.85 1.56 12.25
N PRO A 20 -6.02 2.85 11.93
CA PRO A 20 -6.58 3.37 10.68
C PRO A 20 -5.56 3.61 9.56
N ILE A 21 -4.26 3.36 9.77
CA ILE A 21 -3.24 3.66 8.75
C ILE A 21 -3.35 2.71 7.56
N PHE A 22 -3.59 1.42 7.83
CA PHE A 22 -3.70 0.41 6.79
C PHE A 22 -5.14 -0.08 6.62
N HIS A 23 -5.50 -0.51 5.41
CA HIS A 23 -6.80 -1.13 5.11
C HIS A 23 -8.03 -0.31 5.54
N LYS A 24 -7.88 1.01 5.64
CA LYS A 24 -8.98 1.93 5.94
C LYS A 24 -8.94 3.08 4.94
N PRO A 25 -9.78 3.03 3.88
CA PRO A 25 -9.77 4.05 2.86
C PRO A 25 -10.31 5.39 3.38
N PHE A 26 -9.74 6.48 2.89
CA PHE A 26 -10.16 7.85 3.15
C PHE A 26 -10.68 8.50 1.86
N PHE A 27 -11.89 9.05 1.87
CA PHE A 27 -12.59 9.46 0.63
C PHE A 27 -12.71 10.97 0.43
N ARG A 28 -12.06 11.79 1.26
CA ARG A 28 -12.26 13.25 1.26
C ARG A 28 -10.96 13.99 0.95
N GLY A 29 -11.10 15.20 0.42
CA GLY A 29 -9.99 16.12 0.17
C GLY A 29 -8.95 15.58 -0.80
N ILE A 30 -7.75 16.14 -0.71
CA ILE A 30 -6.60 15.84 -1.58
C ILE A 30 -6.10 14.38 -1.48
N TYR A 31 -6.48 13.64 -0.43
CA TYR A 31 -6.13 12.23 -0.21
C TYR A 31 -7.16 11.23 -0.76
N ALA A 32 -8.22 11.71 -1.40
CA ALA A 32 -9.34 10.85 -1.81
C ALA A 32 -8.94 9.77 -2.83
N SER A 33 -8.00 10.04 -3.73
CA SER A 33 -7.58 9.08 -4.77
C SER A 33 -6.87 7.86 -4.17
N GLU A 34 -6.04 8.02 -3.13
CA GLU A 34 -5.47 6.88 -2.36
C GLU A 34 -6.57 5.97 -1.81
N GLY A 35 -7.55 6.56 -1.11
CA GLY A 35 -8.62 5.78 -0.49
C GLY A 35 -9.57 5.14 -1.50
N TRP A 36 -9.85 5.82 -2.62
CA TRP A 36 -10.62 5.21 -3.71
C TRP A 36 -9.85 4.06 -4.35
N PHE A 37 -8.54 4.21 -4.63
CA PHE A 37 -7.73 3.11 -5.13
C PHE A 37 -7.75 1.92 -4.16
N MET A 38 -7.52 2.16 -2.87
CA MET A 38 -7.54 1.11 -1.85
C MET A 38 -8.89 0.37 -1.82
N LYS A 39 -10.00 1.10 -1.73
CA LYS A 39 -11.35 0.51 -1.73
C LYS A 39 -11.62 -0.33 -2.98
N GLN A 40 -11.29 0.23 -4.16
CA GLN A 40 -11.57 -0.43 -5.43
C GLN A 40 -10.68 -1.66 -5.61
N MET A 41 -9.39 -1.56 -5.27
CA MET A 41 -8.44 -2.66 -5.39
C MET A 41 -8.79 -3.80 -4.42
N GLU A 42 -9.03 -3.51 -3.14
CA GLU A 42 -9.42 -4.55 -2.14
C GLU A 42 -10.73 -5.26 -2.48
N GLY A 43 -11.68 -4.56 -3.10
CA GLY A 43 -12.93 -5.13 -3.59
C GLY A 43 -12.83 -5.83 -4.96
N ASN A 44 -11.67 -5.74 -5.65
CA ASN A 44 -11.57 -6.15 -7.04
C ASN A 44 -11.36 -7.66 -7.20
N ARG A 45 -12.37 -8.36 -7.75
CA ARG A 45 -12.29 -9.81 -8.00
C ARG A 45 -11.51 -10.20 -9.27
N ARG A 46 -11.24 -9.25 -10.17
CA ARG A 46 -10.53 -9.50 -11.45
C ARG A 46 -9.02 -9.43 -11.27
N PHE A 47 -8.52 -8.44 -10.52
CA PHE A 47 -7.09 -8.20 -10.32
C PHE A 47 -6.53 -8.86 -9.05
N VAL A 48 -7.30 -8.98 -7.97
CA VAL A 48 -6.75 -9.47 -6.70
C VAL A 48 -6.61 -10.98 -6.67
N VAL A 49 -5.46 -11.44 -6.18
CA VAL A 49 -5.20 -12.86 -5.91
C VAL A 49 -4.88 -13.10 -4.44
N LYS A 50 -5.30 -14.26 -3.92
CA LYS A 50 -4.99 -14.71 -2.56
C LYS A 50 -3.65 -15.45 -2.47
N ASP A 51 -3.22 -16.07 -3.57
CA ASP A 51 -1.95 -16.78 -3.65
C ASP A 51 -0.88 -15.83 -4.21
N PRO A 52 0.13 -15.44 -3.41
CA PRO A 52 1.18 -14.51 -3.85
C PRO A 52 2.01 -15.05 -5.02
N ARG A 53 2.03 -16.38 -5.25
CA ARG A 53 2.73 -16.98 -6.39
C ARG A 53 2.10 -16.64 -7.73
N LYS A 54 0.83 -16.24 -7.73
CA LYS A 54 0.08 -15.82 -8.94
C LYS A 54 0.14 -14.31 -9.18
N ALA A 55 0.81 -13.56 -8.30
CA ALA A 55 0.84 -12.11 -8.34
C ALA A 55 1.99 -11.57 -9.18
N HIS A 56 1.68 -10.57 -10.00
CA HIS A 56 2.63 -9.79 -10.78
C HIS A 56 3.16 -8.61 -9.96
N MET A 57 2.30 -8.00 -9.14
CA MET A 57 2.67 -6.91 -8.24
C MET A 57 2.09 -7.10 -6.83
N PHE A 58 2.70 -6.46 -5.84
CA PHE A 58 2.30 -6.49 -4.44
C PHE A 58 1.94 -5.10 -3.95
N TYR A 59 0.68 -4.91 -3.56
CA TYR A 59 0.17 -3.65 -3.05
C TYR A 59 0.29 -3.59 -1.53
N LEU A 60 0.84 -2.47 -1.03
CA LEU A 60 0.90 -2.11 0.37
C LEU A 60 -0.22 -1.08 0.67
N PRO A 61 -1.33 -1.49 1.30
CA PRO A 61 -2.53 -0.65 1.43
C PRO A 61 -2.42 0.31 2.63
N TYR A 62 -1.63 1.36 2.49
CA TYR A 62 -1.46 2.42 3.49
C TYR A 62 -2.22 3.70 3.12
N SER A 63 -2.45 4.57 4.11
CA SER A 63 -2.98 5.93 3.95
C SER A 63 -1.97 6.95 4.44
N SER A 64 -1.50 7.83 3.55
CA SER A 64 -0.58 8.91 3.90
C SER A 64 -1.25 9.91 4.85
N SER A 65 -2.54 10.21 4.62
CA SER A 65 -3.35 11.09 5.47
C SER A 65 -3.43 10.61 6.92
N MET A 66 -3.79 9.34 7.14
CA MET A 66 -3.91 8.77 8.49
C MET A 66 -2.55 8.65 9.18
N MET A 67 -1.50 8.35 8.41
CA MET A 67 -0.15 8.31 8.94
C MET A 67 0.31 9.69 9.41
N ARG A 68 0.03 10.74 8.63
CA ARG A 68 0.32 12.12 9.04
C ARG A 68 -0.49 12.52 10.26
N GLU A 69 -1.80 12.28 10.27
CA GLU A 69 -2.68 12.66 11.39
C GLU A 69 -2.23 12.05 12.72
N LEU A 70 -1.75 10.80 12.70
CA LEU A 70 -1.39 10.09 13.93
C LEU A 70 0.07 10.25 14.36
N LEU A 71 0.99 10.45 13.42
CA LEU A 71 2.44 10.37 13.71
C LEU A 71 3.18 11.69 13.50
N TYR A 72 2.60 12.65 12.77
CA TYR A 72 3.25 13.94 12.55
C TYR A 72 3.10 14.82 13.79
N VAL A 73 4.22 15.37 14.28
CA VAL A 73 4.23 16.35 15.36
C VAL A 73 4.17 17.76 14.76
N PRO A 74 3.11 18.55 15.03
CA PRO A 74 3.00 19.92 14.54
C PRO A 74 4.24 20.76 14.88
N ASN A 75 4.65 21.64 13.97
CA ASN A 75 5.82 22.53 14.10
C ASN A 75 7.19 21.82 14.26
N SER A 76 7.24 20.49 14.20
CA SER A 76 8.52 19.78 14.24
C SER A 76 9.30 19.90 12.94
N HIS A 77 8.61 20.08 11.80
CA HIS A 77 9.16 19.99 10.45
C HIS A 77 9.92 18.68 10.17
N ARG A 78 9.68 17.63 10.99
CA ARG A 78 10.36 16.34 10.90
C ARG A 78 9.44 15.32 10.25
N VAL A 79 9.86 14.82 9.10
CA VAL A 79 9.23 13.67 8.43
C VAL A 79 9.76 12.32 8.93
N SER A 80 10.84 12.33 9.73
CA SER A 80 11.51 11.11 10.22
C SER A 80 10.56 10.11 10.90
N PRO A 81 9.60 10.51 11.75
CA PRO A 81 8.67 9.56 12.37
C PRO A 81 7.84 8.77 11.34
N LEU A 82 7.42 9.42 10.25
CA LEU A 82 6.66 8.80 9.16
C LEU A 82 7.54 7.80 8.38
N ALA A 83 8.77 8.22 8.07
CA ALA A 83 9.72 7.39 7.35
C ALA A 83 10.13 6.14 8.16
N VAL A 84 10.38 6.30 9.48
CA VAL A 84 10.71 5.19 10.38
C VAL A 84 9.54 4.22 10.48
N PHE A 85 8.31 4.72 10.66
CA PHE A 85 7.12 3.88 10.72
C PHE A 85 6.94 3.04 9.43
N LEU A 86 7.09 3.65 8.26
CA LEU A 86 6.95 2.95 6.99
C LEU A 86 8.10 1.96 6.77
N LYS A 87 9.33 2.31 7.15
CA LYS A 87 10.49 1.42 7.13
C LYS A 87 10.25 0.19 8.00
N ASP A 88 9.78 0.36 9.24
CA ASP A 88 9.54 -0.75 10.16
C ASP A 88 8.44 -1.69 9.64
N TYR A 89 7.41 -1.14 8.99
CA TYR A 89 6.38 -1.91 8.30
C TYR A 89 6.98 -2.75 7.17
N VAL A 90 7.79 -2.14 6.29
CA VAL A 90 8.47 -2.81 5.18
C VAL A 90 9.44 -3.89 5.68
N ASP A 91 10.23 -3.60 6.71
CA ASP A 91 11.17 -4.57 7.31
C ASP A 91 10.45 -5.77 7.94
N MET A 92 9.26 -5.54 8.51
CA MET A 92 8.41 -6.63 9.01
C MET A 92 7.89 -7.48 7.84
N LEU A 93 7.40 -6.87 6.76
CA LEU A 93 6.96 -7.61 5.57
C LEU A 93 8.10 -8.42 4.94
N ALA A 94 9.27 -7.82 4.77
CA ALA A 94 10.44 -8.45 4.19
C ALA A 94 10.91 -9.68 4.98
N ARG A 95 10.84 -9.62 6.32
CA ARG A 95 11.14 -10.77 7.20
C ARG A 95 10.05 -11.84 7.15
N LYS A 96 8.77 -11.44 7.07
CA LYS A 96 7.63 -12.36 7.07
C LYS A 96 7.48 -13.12 5.76
N TYR A 97 7.71 -12.45 4.64
CA TYR A 97 7.42 -12.98 3.31
C TYR A 97 8.70 -13.23 2.52
N ARG A 98 9.08 -14.50 2.36
CA ARG A 98 10.26 -14.89 1.57
C ARG A 98 10.25 -14.36 0.13
N PHE A 99 9.07 -14.15 -0.46
CA PHE A 99 8.93 -13.63 -1.81
C PHE A 99 9.21 -12.13 -1.93
N TRP A 100 9.33 -11.38 -0.82
CA TRP A 100 9.69 -9.96 -0.84
C TRP A 100 11.01 -9.73 -1.60
N ASN A 101 12.01 -10.55 -1.28
CA ASN A 101 13.36 -10.43 -1.86
C ASN A 101 13.48 -10.99 -3.28
N ARG A 102 12.39 -11.47 -3.91
CA ARG A 102 12.46 -12.06 -5.26
C ARG A 102 12.89 -11.03 -6.34
N THR A 103 12.60 -9.75 -6.10
CA THR A 103 12.92 -8.61 -6.98
C THR A 103 13.68 -7.51 -6.25
N GLY A 104 14.08 -7.73 -5.00
CA GLY A 104 14.57 -6.66 -4.12
C GLY A 104 13.52 -5.56 -3.84
N GLY A 105 12.23 -5.85 -4.01
CA GLY A 105 11.13 -4.92 -3.77
C GLY A 105 10.60 -4.19 -5.01
N ALA A 106 11.17 -4.41 -6.21
CA ALA A 106 10.80 -3.66 -7.42
C ALA A 106 9.35 -3.90 -7.91
N ASP A 107 8.72 -5.00 -7.52
CA ASP A 107 7.33 -5.34 -7.82
C ASP A 107 6.36 -5.03 -6.67
N HIS A 108 6.84 -4.32 -5.64
CA HIS A 108 6.05 -3.86 -4.51
C HIS A 108 5.74 -2.38 -4.69
N PHE A 109 4.48 -2.00 -4.48
CA PHE A 109 4.06 -0.63 -4.71
C PHE A 109 3.11 -0.12 -3.64
N ILE A 110 3.18 1.20 -3.46
CA ILE A 110 2.24 2.00 -2.71
C ILE A 110 1.54 2.95 -3.68
N VAL A 111 0.39 3.47 -3.27
CA VAL A 111 -0.27 4.58 -3.96
C VAL A 111 -0.23 5.76 -3.02
N ALA A 112 0.21 6.90 -3.52
CA ALA A 112 0.30 8.15 -2.76
C ALA A 112 -0.35 9.27 -3.56
N CYS A 113 -1.03 10.17 -2.86
CA CYS A 113 -1.41 11.48 -3.37
C CYS A 113 -0.17 12.36 -3.46
N HIS A 114 -0.21 13.35 -4.36
CA HIS A 114 0.90 14.27 -4.65
C HIS A 114 1.36 15.08 -3.43
N ASP A 115 0.54 15.20 -2.37
CA ASP A 115 0.83 16.05 -1.22
C ASP A 115 1.37 15.26 -0.03
N TRP A 116 2.40 14.44 -0.24
CA TRP A 116 3.33 13.88 0.75
C TRP A 116 4.01 14.95 1.63
#